data_AF-A0A7W1QS19-F1
#
_entry.id   AF-A0A7W1QS19-F1
#
_cell.length_a   1.000
_cell.length_b   1.000
_cell.length_c   1.000
_cell.angle_alpha   90.00
_cell.angle_beta   90.00
_cell.angle_gamma   90.00
#
_symmetry.space_group_name_H-M   'P 1'
#
loop_
_entity.id
_entity.type
_entity.pdbx_description
1 polymer ?
#
loop_
_entity_poly.entity_id
_entity_poly.type
_entity_poly.pdbx_seq_one_letter_code
_entity_poly.pdbx_strand_id
1 'polypeptide(L)'
;MTSPAQKASNYVSRKASLFTESVIREMTREAIKHGAVNLSQGFPDFAAPDHIKRVAMQSIADDINQYAITWGARDFRQAIARKT
;
A
#
# COMPACT_ATOMS: atom_id res chain seq x y z
N MET A 1 -3.14 16.67 -39.92
CA MET A 1 -2.61 17.91 -39.32
C MET A 1 -2.41 17.64 -37.84
N THR A 2 -1.21 17.25 -37.46
CA THR A 2 -0.83 16.90 -36.08
C THR A 2 -0.74 18.19 -35.28
N SER A 3 -1.67 18.37 -34.34
CA SER A 3 -1.64 19.51 -33.42
C SER A 3 -0.44 19.37 -32.48
N PRO A 4 0.39 20.41 -32.30
CA PRO A 4 1.50 20.34 -31.36
C PRO A 4 0.94 20.34 -29.93
N ALA A 5 1.18 19.26 -29.20
CA ALA A 5 0.89 19.19 -27.78
C ALA A 5 1.59 20.35 -27.06
N GLN A 6 0.79 21.22 -26.44
CA GLN A 6 1.28 22.34 -25.62
C GLN A 6 2.26 21.81 -24.56
N LYS A 7 3.48 22.35 -24.53
CA LYS A 7 4.45 22.11 -23.45
C LYS A 7 3.87 22.67 -22.15
N ALA A 8 3.25 21.80 -21.35
CA ALA A 8 2.90 22.15 -19.99
C ALA A 8 4.19 22.48 -19.22
N SER A 9 4.25 23.67 -18.61
CA SER A 9 5.29 24.04 -17.66
C SER A 9 5.22 23.08 -16.49
N ASN A 10 6.13 22.11 -16.45
CA ASN A 10 6.20 21.14 -15.37
C ASN A 10 6.66 21.87 -14.10
N TYR A 11 5.71 22.22 -13.22
CA TYR A 11 5.97 22.66 -11.84
C TYR A 11 6.57 21.56 -10.95
N VAL A 12 7.25 20.58 -11.55
CA VAL A 12 7.69 19.34 -10.95
C VAL A 12 9.21 19.29 -11.06
N SER A 13 9.88 19.00 -9.94
CA SER A 13 11.34 18.87 -9.94
C SER A 13 11.80 17.76 -10.90
N ARG A 14 13.02 17.88 -11.42
CA ARG A 14 13.65 16.84 -12.25
C ARG A 14 13.67 15.46 -11.58
N LYS A 15 13.79 15.39 -10.25
CA LYS A 15 13.75 14.11 -9.52
C LYS A 15 12.35 13.49 -9.58
N ALA A 16 11.33 14.31 -9.36
CA ALA A 16 9.95 13.85 -9.38
C ALA A 16 9.49 13.45 -10.80
N SER A 17 10.05 14.04 -11.85
CA SER A 17 9.73 13.65 -13.24
C SER A 17 10.27 12.28 -13.66
N LEU A 18 11.09 11.61 -12.83
CA LEU A 18 11.60 10.26 -13.10
C LEU A 18 10.66 9.15 -12.61
N PHE A 19 9.65 9.47 -11.79
CA PHE A 19 8.67 8.48 -11.35
C PHE A 19 7.70 8.17 -12.49
N THR A 20 7.53 6.88 -12.77
CA THR A 20 6.55 6.36 -13.73
C THR A 20 5.48 5.57 -13.00
N GLU A 21 4.44 5.16 -13.72
CA GLU A 21 3.42 4.29 -13.16
C GLU A 21 3.99 2.92 -12.73
N SER A 22 3.41 2.34 -11.68
CA SER A 22 3.70 0.97 -11.25
C SER A 22 3.02 -0.03 -12.17
N VAL A 23 3.81 -0.89 -12.80
CA VAL A 23 3.32 -1.99 -13.68
C VAL A 23 2.33 -2.90 -12.96
N ILE A 24 2.50 -3.16 -11.65
CA ILE A 24 1.57 -3.98 -10.85
C ILE A 24 0.16 -3.38 -10.82
N ARG A 25 0.06 -2.04 -10.74
CA ARG A 25 -1.22 -1.33 -10.76
C ARG A 25 -1.85 -1.34 -12.15
N GLU A 26 -1.04 -1.22 -13.20
CA GLU A 26 -1.49 -1.32 -14.58
C GLU A 26 -2.08 -2.70 -14.89
N MET A 27 -1.37 -3.77 -14.52
CA MET A 27 -1.83 -5.15 -14.72
C MET A 27 -3.14 -5.44 -13.99
N THR A 28 -3.35 -4.84 -12.82
CA THR A 28 -4.64 -4.95 -12.12
C THR A 28 -5.78 -4.35 -12.94
N ARG A 29 -5.59 -3.20 -13.60
CA ARG A 29 -6.63 -2.60 -14.45
C ARG A 29 -6.91 -3.43 -15.69
N GLU A 30 -5.88 -3.96 -16.35
CA GLU A 30 -6.06 -4.83 -17.51
C GLU A 30 -6.75 -6.14 -17.12
N ALA A 31 -6.41 -6.73 -15.97
CA ALA A 31 -7.09 -7.93 -15.48
C ALA A 31 -8.59 -7.67 -15.22
N ILE A 32 -8.94 -6.53 -14.59
CA ILE A 32 -10.35 -6.14 -14.37
C ILE A 32 -11.08 -5.91 -15.70
N LYS A 33 -10.46 -5.17 -16.63
CA LYS A 33 -11.03 -4.84 -17.94
C LYS A 33 -11.34 -6.08 -18.78
N HIS A 34 -10.52 -7.11 -18.65
CA HIS A 34 -10.65 -8.36 -19.41
C HIS A 34 -11.27 -9.51 -18.61
N GLY A 35 -11.67 -9.28 -17.35
CA GLY A 35 -12.17 -10.35 -16.47
C GLY A 35 -11.16 -11.47 -16.24
N ALA A 36 -9.86 -11.17 -16.32
CA ALA A 36 -8.78 -12.15 -16.18
C ALA A 36 -8.41 -12.39 -14.71
N VAL A 37 -7.81 -13.56 -14.44
CA VAL A 37 -7.22 -13.87 -13.13
C VAL A 37 -6.01 -12.97 -12.89
N ASN A 38 -6.01 -12.22 -11.79
CA ASN A 38 -4.94 -11.27 -11.48
C ASN A 38 -3.84 -11.91 -10.62
N LEU A 39 -2.79 -12.40 -11.27
CA LEU A 39 -1.59 -12.93 -10.60
C LEU A 39 -0.50 -11.87 -10.38
N SER A 40 -0.77 -10.59 -10.67
CA SER A 40 0.19 -9.51 -10.50
C SER A 40 0.20 -8.94 -9.08
N GLN A 41 -0.85 -9.19 -8.29
CA GLN A 41 -0.98 -8.68 -6.92
C GLN A 41 -0.21 -9.55 -5.93
N GLY A 42 0.64 -8.91 -5.12
CA GLY A 42 1.44 -9.56 -4.08
C GLY A 42 0.76 -9.61 -2.70
N PHE A 43 -0.56 -9.55 -2.63
CA PHE A 43 -1.32 -9.69 -1.37
C PHE A 43 -2.24 -10.90 -1.42
N PRO A 44 -2.57 -11.52 -0.26
CA PRO A 44 -3.47 -12.67 -0.21
C PRO A 44 -4.88 -12.39 -0.75
N ASP A 45 -5.45 -13.34 -1.48
CA ASP A 45 -6.86 -13.34 -1.90
C ASP A 45 -7.80 -13.96 -0.84
N PHE A 46 -7.26 -14.28 0.34
CA PHE A 46 -7.98 -14.81 1.48
C PHE A 46 -8.00 -13.84 2.67
N ALA A 47 -8.95 -14.05 3.57
CA ALA A 47 -9.15 -13.20 4.74
C ALA A 47 -7.99 -13.32 5.76
N ALA A 48 -7.72 -12.23 6.48
CA ALA A 48 -6.80 -12.24 7.60
C ALA A 48 -7.29 -13.16 8.75
N PRO A 49 -6.39 -13.76 9.55
CA PRO A 49 -6.76 -14.62 10.67
C PRO A 49 -7.70 -13.93 11.68
N ASP A 50 -8.71 -14.65 12.19
CA ASP A 50 -9.75 -14.10 13.06
C ASP A 50 -9.24 -13.49 14.37
N HIS A 51 -8.18 -14.07 14.94
CA HIS A 51 -7.58 -13.54 16.16
C HIS A 51 -6.98 -12.14 15.95
N ILE A 52 -6.39 -11.88 14.77
CA ILE A 52 -5.85 -10.56 14.42
C ILE A 52 -6.99 -9.54 14.29
N LYS A 53 -8.07 -9.92 13.61
CA LYS A 53 -9.26 -9.05 13.46
C LYS A 53 -9.85 -8.68 14.83
N ARG A 54 -9.99 -9.66 15.74
CA ARG A 54 -10.51 -9.43 17.10
C ARG A 54 -9.64 -8.50 17.93
N VAL A 55 -8.33 -8.70 17.94
CA VAL A 55 -7.41 -7.83 18.69
C VAL A 55 -7.45 -6.41 18.13
N ALA A 56 -7.50 -6.23 16.81
CA ALA A 56 -7.63 -4.91 16.20
C ALA A 56 -8.91 -4.17 16.64
N MET A 57 -10.06 -4.86 16.66
CA MET A 57 -11.32 -4.28 17.16
C MET A 57 -11.22 -3.91 18.64
N GLN A 58 -10.63 -4.78 19.46
CA GLN A 58 -10.47 -4.53 20.89
C GLN A 58 -9.55 -3.34 21.15
N SER A 59 -8.42 -3.21 20.44
CA SER A 59 -7.50 -2.07 20.60
C SER A 59 -8.16 -0.73 20.24
N ILE A 60 -9.11 -0.72 19.30
CA ILE A 60 -9.93 0.46 19.00
C ILE A 60 -10.87 0.75 20.18
N ALA A 61 -11.56 -0.27 20.71
CA ALA A 61 -12.48 -0.12 21.84
C ALA A 61 -11.76 0.32 23.14
N ASP A 62 -10.50 -0.06 23.31
CA ASP A 62 -9.65 0.31 24.45
C ASP A 62 -8.97 1.69 24.29
N ASP A 63 -9.35 2.47 23.27
CA ASP A 63 -8.80 3.79 22.96
C ASP A 63 -7.26 3.81 22.79
N ILE A 64 -6.68 2.73 22.25
CA ILE A 64 -5.25 2.68 21.90
C ILE A 64 -5.02 3.43 20.57
N ASN A 65 -5.17 4.75 20.60
CA ASN A 65 -5.18 5.63 19.43
C ASN A 65 -4.19 6.80 19.51
N GLN A 66 -3.35 6.84 20.55
CA GLN A 66 -2.35 7.88 20.75
C GLN A 66 -1.09 7.62 19.92
N TYR A 67 -0.31 8.69 19.72
CA TYR A 67 0.92 8.61 18.96
C TYR A 67 1.85 7.50 19.47
N ALA A 68 2.27 6.64 18.55
CA ALA A 68 3.37 5.73 18.80
C ALA A 68 4.69 6.51 18.88
N ILE A 69 5.67 5.96 19.59
CA ILE A 69 7.05 6.46 19.54
C ILE A 69 7.62 6.32 18.13
N THR A 70 8.63 7.11 17.79
CA THR A 70 9.28 7.15 16.47
C THR A 70 9.67 5.77 15.93
N TRP A 71 10.08 4.86 16.82
CA TRP A 71 10.55 3.52 16.47
C TRP A 71 9.44 2.47 16.43
N GLY A 72 8.18 2.85 16.64
CA GLY A 72 7.04 1.94 16.77
C GLY A 72 6.91 1.30 18.15
N ALA A 73 5.76 0.63 18.37
CA ALA A 73 5.40 0.02 19.65
C ALA A 73 6.49 -0.92 20.18
N ARG A 74 6.91 -0.71 21.43
CA ARG A 74 8.00 -1.48 22.07
C ARG A 74 7.71 -2.97 22.08
N ASP A 75 6.50 -3.35 22.49
CA ASP A 75 6.12 -4.76 22.66
C ASP A 75 6.11 -5.49 21.30
N PHE A 76 5.67 -4.81 20.24
CA PHE A 76 5.72 -5.36 18.89
C PHE A 76 7.16 -5.59 18.41
N ARG A 77 8.05 -4.61 18.62
CA ARG A 77 9.49 -4.79 18.30
C ARG A 77 10.12 -5.93 19.09
N GLN A 78 9.79 -6.06 20.37
CA GLN A 78 10.30 -7.16 21.21
C GLN A 78 9.75 -8.52 20.75
N ALA A 79 8.48 -8.59 20.35
CA ALA A 79 7.88 -9.80 19.81
C ALA A 79 8.58 -10.24 18.51
N ILE A 80 8.86 -9.30 17.59
CA ILE A 80 9.63 -9.59 16.37
C ILE A 80 11.03 -10.11 16.73
N ALA A 81 11.73 -9.45 17.65
CA ALA A 81 13.08 -9.85 18.04
C ALA A 81 13.17 -11.26 18.66
N ARG A 82 12.07 -11.75 19.26
CA ARG A 82 11.99 -13.11 19.82
C ARG A 82 11.58 -14.17 18.78
N LYS A 83 11.03 -13.77 17.64
CA LYS A 83 10.42 -14.65 16.62
C LYS A 83 11.47 -15.24 15.66
N THR A 84 12.60 -15.69 16.20
CA THR A 84 13.70 -16.29 15.44
C THR A 84 13.26 -17.56 14.71
#